data_AF-A0A3E4S672-F1
#
_entry.id   AF-A0A3E4S672-F1
#
_cell.length_a   1.000
_cell.length_b   1.000
_cell.length_c   1.000
_cell.angle_alpha   90.00
_cell.angle_beta   90.00
_cell.angle_gamma   90.00
#
_symmetry.space_group_name_H-M   'P 1'
#
loop_
_entity.id
_entity.type
_entity.pdbx_description
1 polymer ?
#
loop_
_entity_poly.entity_id
_entity_poly.type
_entity_poly.pdbx_seq_one_letter_code
_entity_poly.pdbx_strand_id
1 'polypeptide(L)'
;MLDFSKWVDMWDAYYARGISGGAVPGSAASICWNIGFWMILFGLLPLIILIIVFPVAYVPAAKGISIFSTVVLTMGLVLAFTSLALPSHTPRSSRPTSLSEQIIKTWNLDDLGECRNGSQKLPKSRLKDGDWKCITYTDSQRTELTVHIKGNKVGLYKADGKALLAANRKD
;
A
#
# COMPACT_ATOMS: atom_id res chain seq x y z
N MET A 1 -7.94 -12.95 24.16
CA MET A 1 -7.86 -12.46 22.76
C MET A 1 -6.76 -11.40 22.71
N LEU A 2 -6.02 -11.35 21.61
CA LEU A 2 -4.94 -10.40 21.34
C LEU A 2 -5.39 -9.37 20.31
N ASP A 3 -4.81 -8.17 20.39
CA ASP A 3 -5.09 -7.11 19.44
C ASP A 3 -4.23 -7.26 18.17
N PHE A 4 -4.91 -7.27 17.02
CA PHE A 4 -4.33 -7.39 15.69
C PHE A 4 -4.45 -6.06 14.91
N SER A 5 -4.85 -4.96 15.56
CA SER A 5 -4.93 -3.60 14.98
C SER A 5 -3.73 -3.26 14.11
N LYS A 6 -2.51 -3.41 14.63
CA LYS A 6 -1.27 -3.12 13.89
C LYS A 6 -1.13 -3.93 12.59
N TRP A 7 -1.62 -5.17 12.55
CA TRP A 7 -1.59 -5.97 11.33
C TRP A 7 -2.68 -5.56 10.34
N VAL A 8 -3.85 -5.18 10.85
CA VAL A 8 -4.91 -4.59 10.03
C VAL A 8 -4.39 -3.30 9.38
N ASP A 9 -3.71 -2.44 10.14
CA ASP A 9 -3.10 -1.21 9.63
C ASP A 9 -2.07 -1.48 8.52
N MET A 10 -1.26 -2.54 8.65
CA MET A 10 -0.31 -2.94 7.60
C MET A 10 -1.03 -3.36 6.30
N TRP A 11 -2.14 -4.09 6.41
CA TRP A 11 -2.93 -4.49 5.25
C TRP A 11 -3.69 -3.31 4.65
N ASP A 12 -4.25 -2.43 5.46
CA ASP A 12 -4.93 -1.22 4.99
C ASP A 12 -3.93 -0.29 4.28
N ALA A 13 -2.71 -0.12 4.80
CA ALA A 13 -1.64 0.60 4.13
C ALA A 13 -1.22 -0.07 2.81
N TYR A 14 -1.15 -1.42 2.78
CA TYR A 14 -0.85 -2.17 1.56
C TYR A 14 -1.94 -1.99 0.49
N TYR A 15 -3.22 -2.06 0.86
CA TYR A 15 -4.35 -1.86 -0.05
C TYR A 15 -4.49 -0.42 -0.52
N ALA A 16 -4.33 0.56 0.37
CA ALA A 16 -4.35 1.98 0.02
C ALA A 16 -3.31 2.32 -1.06
N ARG A 17 -2.16 1.65 -1.04
CA ARG A 17 -1.08 1.81 -2.02
C ARG A 17 -1.31 1.04 -3.32
N GLY A 18 -2.23 0.07 -3.34
CA GLY A 18 -2.52 -0.81 -4.47
C GLY A 18 -3.61 -0.32 -5.43
N ILE A 19 -4.39 0.71 -5.07
CA ILE A 19 -5.40 1.32 -5.94
C ILE A 19 -4.83 2.53 -6.69
N SER A 20 -3.80 3.17 -6.15
CA SER A 20 -3.04 4.20 -6.87
C SER A 20 -1.80 3.59 -7.50
N GLY A 21 -1.93 3.06 -8.72
CA GLY A 21 -0.78 2.85 -9.61
C GLY A 21 -0.05 4.16 -10.01
N GLY A 22 -0.34 5.27 -9.35
CA GLY A 22 0.38 6.52 -9.45
C GLY A 22 1.64 6.47 -8.59
N ALA A 23 2.72 7.09 -9.09
CA ALA A 23 3.97 7.23 -8.37
C ALA A 23 3.71 7.72 -6.93
N VAL A 24 4.24 6.99 -5.95
CA VAL A 24 4.04 7.31 -4.53
C VAL A 24 4.58 8.72 -4.25
N PRO A 25 3.83 9.58 -3.55
CA PRO A 25 4.31 10.91 -3.14
C PRO A 25 5.68 10.82 -2.45
N GLY A 26 6.68 11.50 -3.01
CA GLY A 26 8.06 11.53 -2.49
C GLY A 26 9.06 10.59 -3.17
N SER A 27 8.62 9.76 -4.14
CA SER A 27 9.56 9.04 -5.02
C SER A 27 10.23 9.97 -6.02
N ALA A 28 11.44 9.64 -6.47
CA ALA A 28 12.15 10.40 -7.51
C ALA A 28 11.30 10.55 -8.79
N ALA A 29 10.60 9.50 -9.21
CA ALA A 29 9.66 9.55 -10.31
C ALA A 29 8.48 10.51 -10.05
N SER A 30 7.87 10.50 -8.86
CA SER A 30 6.78 11.43 -8.51
C SER A 30 7.22 12.89 -8.46
N ILE A 31 8.45 13.14 -7.98
CA ILE A 31 9.03 14.48 -7.86
C ILE A 31 9.34 15.01 -9.27
N CYS A 32 9.97 14.21 -10.12
CA CYS A 32 10.24 14.57 -11.51
C CYS A 32 8.95 14.78 -12.31
N TRP A 33 7.92 13.94 -12.10
CA TRP A 33 6.61 14.13 -12.72
C TRP A 33 5.93 15.42 -12.27
N ASN A 34 5.90 15.69 -10.96
CA ASN A 34 5.26 16.90 -10.42
C ASN A 34 5.97 18.17 -10.88
N ILE A 35 7.31 18.21 -10.76
CA ILE A 35 8.10 19.36 -11.21
C ILE A 35 7.96 19.53 -12.73
N GLY A 36 8.07 18.44 -13.50
CA GLY A 36 7.91 18.45 -14.96
C GLY A 36 6.54 18.98 -15.39
N PHE A 37 5.47 18.52 -14.75
CA PHE A 37 4.10 18.97 -15.01
C PHE A 37 3.92 20.47 -14.77
N TRP A 38 4.39 20.99 -13.63
CA TRP A 38 4.31 22.42 -13.33
C TRP A 38 5.14 23.27 -14.29
N MET A 39 6.33 22.82 -14.67
CA MET A 39 7.15 23.52 -15.68
C MET A 39 6.45 23.56 -17.04
N ILE A 40 5.82 22.46 -17.47
CA ILE A 40 5.04 22.43 -18.72
C ILE A 40 3.86 23.41 -18.63
N LEU A 41 3.14 23.44 -17.53
CA LEU A 41 2.02 24.36 -17.32
C LEU A 41 2.47 25.82 -17.39
N PHE A 42 3.51 26.19 -16.63
CA PHE A 42 4.04 27.55 -16.59
C PHE A 42 4.76 27.97 -17.88
N GLY A 43 5.23 27.02 -18.69
CA GLY A 43 5.79 27.31 -20.01
C GLY A 43 4.72 27.47 -21.10
N LEU A 44 3.62 26.72 -21.06
CA LEU A 44 2.53 26.83 -22.03
C LEU A 44 1.70 28.09 -21.84
N LEU A 45 1.41 28.46 -20.59
CA LEU A 45 0.53 29.58 -20.24
C LEU A 45 0.97 30.94 -20.85
N PRO A 46 2.24 31.38 -20.72
CA PRO A 46 2.71 32.62 -21.35
C PRO A 46 2.77 32.54 -22.88
N LEU A 47 3.02 31.36 -23.47
CA LEU A 47 2.97 31.18 -24.92
C LEU A 47 1.55 31.31 -25.47
N ILE A 48 0.56 30.73 -24.79
CA ILE A 48 -0.85 30.87 -25.18
C ILE A 48 -1.29 32.34 -25.08
N ILE A 49 -0.92 33.03 -24.00
CA ILE A 49 -1.20 34.46 -23.84
C ILE A 49 -0.53 35.27 -24.96
N LEU A 50 0.73 34.99 -25.29
CA LEU A 50 1.41 35.64 -26.41
C LEU A 50 0.68 35.40 -27.73
N ILE A 51 0.24 34.17 -28.03
CA ILE A 51 -0.49 33.86 -29.26
C ILE A 51 -1.79 34.67 -29.37
N ILE A 52 -2.49 34.87 -28.25
CA ILE A 52 -3.75 35.64 -28.21
C ILE A 52 -3.49 37.15 -28.33
N VAL A 53 -2.45 37.67 -27.67
CA VAL A 53 -2.17 39.11 -27.58
C VAL A 53 -1.40 39.63 -28.80
N PHE A 54 -0.51 38.84 -29.39
CA PHE A 54 0.32 39.22 -30.53
C PHE A 54 -0.46 39.80 -31.74
N PRO A 55 -1.65 39.28 -32.12
CA PRO A 55 -2.44 39.89 -33.19
C PRO A 55 -3.12 41.22 -32.80
N VAL A 56 -3.20 41.56 -31.52
CA VAL A 56 -3.94 42.74 -31.02
C VAL A 56 -3.00 43.84 -30.50
N ALA A 57 -1.82 43.48 -29.99
CA ALA A 57 -0.86 44.42 -29.43
C ALA A 57 0.58 43.96 -29.66
N TYR A 58 1.45 44.91 -30.00
CA TYR A 58 2.89 44.65 -30.05
C TYR A 58 3.44 44.46 -28.63
N VAL A 59 4.11 43.33 -28.40
CA VAL A 59 4.73 43.00 -27.12
C VAL A 59 6.27 43.06 -27.29
N PRO A 60 6.95 44.10 -26.78
CA PRO A 60 8.40 44.27 -26.94
C PRO A 60 9.23 43.10 -26.37
N ALA A 61 8.70 42.46 -25.33
CA ALA A 61 9.33 41.32 -24.66
C ALA A 61 8.98 39.95 -25.30
N ALA A 62 8.21 39.91 -26.40
CA ALA A 62 7.69 38.66 -26.97
C ALA A 62 8.80 37.64 -27.31
N LYS A 63 9.93 38.10 -27.85
CA LYS A 63 11.08 37.24 -28.15
C LYS A 63 11.68 36.62 -26.89
N GLY A 64 11.88 37.42 -25.84
CA GLY A 64 12.44 36.94 -24.57
C GLY A 64 11.50 35.96 -23.86
N ILE A 65 10.21 36.29 -23.81
CA ILE A 65 9.17 35.42 -23.22
C ILE A 65 9.07 34.10 -23.99
N SER A 66 9.11 34.14 -25.33
CA SER A 66 9.06 32.93 -26.16
C SER A 66 10.27 32.01 -25.93
N ILE A 67 11.48 32.57 -25.89
CA ILE A 67 12.71 31.80 -25.61
C ILE A 67 12.65 31.18 -24.22
N PHE A 68 12.34 31.98 -23.19
CA PHE A 68 12.24 31.51 -21.81
C PHE A 68 11.21 30.39 -21.66
N SER A 69 10.02 30.57 -22.23
CA SER A 69 8.94 29.59 -22.16
C SER A 69 9.29 28.29 -22.88
N THR A 70 10.00 28.38 -24.01
CA THR A 70 10.47 27.20 -24.76
C THR A 70 11.49 26.40 -23.95
N VAL A 71 12.44 27.07 -23.26
CA VAL A 71 13.43 26.39 -22.41
C VAL A 71 12.77 25.73 -21.19
N VAL A 72 11.81 26.41 -20.55
CA VAL A 72 11.06 25.84 -19.43
C VAL A 72 10.24 24.63 -19.88
N LEU A 73 9.65 24.67 -21.08
CA LEU A 73 8.92 23.54 -21.66
C LEU A 73 9.81 22.34 -21.95
N THR A 74 10.97 22.54 -22.56
CA THR A 74 11.88 21.44 -22.88
C THR A 74 12.41 20.80 -21.61
N MET A 75 12.76 21.58 -20.59
CA MET A 75 13.14 21.03 -19.28
C MET A 75 12.00 20.28 -18.61
N GLY A 76 10.78 20.83 -18.62
CA GLY A 76 9.61 20.16 -18.05
C GLY A 76 9.30 18.84 -18.74
N LEU A 77 9.42 18.80 -20.06
CA LEU A 77 9.24 17.59 -20.86
C LEU A 77 10.32 16.55 -20.57
N VAL A 78 11.59 16.94 -20.49
CA VAL A 78 12.69 16.04 -20.09
C VAL A 78 12.47 15.48 -18.68
N LEU A 79 12.02 16.29 -17.72
CA LEU A 79 11.70 15.82 -16.37
C LEU A 79 10.50 14.85 -16.34
N ALA A 80 9.45 15.12 -17.12
CA ALA A 80 8.33 14.22 -17.27
C ALA A 80 8.74 12.89 -17.93
N PHE A 81 9.58 12.92 -18.96
CA PHE A 81 10.07 11.70 -19.61
C PHE A 81 11.05 10.90 -18.75
N THR A 82 11.96 11.57 -18.04
CA THR A 82 12.85 10.90 -17.10
C THR A 82 12.10 10.26 -15.94
N SER A 83 10.93 10.80 -15.54
CA SER A 83 10.06 10.16 -14.55
C SER A 83 9.57 8.76 -14.96
N LEU A 84 9.44 8.48 -16.27
CA LEU A 84 9.07 7.16 -16.79
C LEU A 84 10.23 6.16 -16.72
N ALA A 85 11.46 6.66 -16.82
CA ALA A 85 12.69 5.85 -16.77
C ALA A 85 13.24 5.69 -15.34
N LEU A 86 12.83 6.57 -14.42
CA LEU A 86 13.22 6.50 -13.02
C LEU A 86 12.43 5.41 -12.29
N PRO A 87 13.06 4.68 -11.35
CA PRO A 87 12.35 3.73 -10.52
C PRO A 87 11.22 4.46 -9.77
N SER A 88 9.97 4.08 -10.04
CA SER A 88 8.81 4.47 -9.22
C SER A 88 8.78 3.72 -7.88
N HIS A 89 9.78 2.87 -7.64
CA HIS A 89 9.83 1.91 -6.56
C HIS A 89 10.70 2.42 -5.40
N THR A 90 10.07 2.88 -4.32
CA THR A 90 10.57 2.48 -2.98
C THR A 90 10.37 0.97 -2.84
N PRO A 91 11.22 0.23 -2.10
CA PRO A 91 11.21 -1.23 -2.08
C PRO A 91 9.78 -1.72 -1.91
N ARG A 92 9.35 -2.56 -2.85
CA ARG A 92 8.07 -3.28 -2.85
C ARG A 92 7.75 -3.61 -1.40
N SER A 93 6.75 -2.94 -0.82
CA SER A 93 6.30 -3.29 0.53
C SER A 93 6.05 -4.78 0.47
N SER A 94 6.88 -5.55 1.17
CA SER A 94 6.72 -6.99 1.22
C SER A 94 5.28 -7.21 1.65
N ARG A 95 4.57 -8.05 0.89
CA ARG A 95 3.18 -8.39 1.18
C ARG A 95 3.10 -8.69 2.67
N PRO A 96 2.23 -8.02 3.45
CA PRO A 96 2.13 -8.30 4.88
C PRO A 96 1.88 -9.79 5.10
N THR A 97 2.41 -10.33 6.20
CA THR A 97 2.23 -11.74 6.56
C THR A 97 0.75 -12.10 6.58
N SER A 98 0.40 -13.29 6.11
CA SER A 98 -0.99 -13.75 6.15
C SER A 98 -1.48 -13.93 7.59
N LEU A 99 -2.80 -13.91 7.79
CA LEU A 99 -3.40 -14.09 9.11
C LEU A 99 -2.96 -15.41 9.78
N SER A 100 -2.86 -16.50 9.01
CA SER A 100 -2.39 -17.80 9.50
C SER A 100 -0.95 -17.74 10.00
N GLU A 101 -0.03 -17.20 9.20
CA GLU A 101 1.38 -17.04 9.59
C GLU A 101 1.53 -16.16 10.84
N GLN A 102 0.73 -15.10 10.94
CA GLN A 102 0.76 -14.25 12.11
C GLN A 102 0.25 -14.96 13.37
N ILE A 103 -0.80 -15.79 13.26
CA ILE A 103 -1.29 -16.62 14.38
C ILE A 103 -0.22 -17.63 14.80
N ILE A 104 0.38 -18.35 13.84
CA ILE A 104 1.48 -19.30 14.08
C ILE A 104 2.59 -18.63 14.88
N LYS A 105 3.05 -17.45 14.43
CA LYS A 105 4.11 -16.70 15.12
C LYS A 105 3.70 -16.20 16.50
N THR A 106 2.45 -15.73 16.66
CA THR A 106 1.99 -15.10 17.90
C THR A 106 1.76 -16.12 19.03
N TRP A 107 1.31 -17.32 18.67
CA TRP A 107 1.08 -18.43 19.61
C TRP A 107 2.18 -19.49 19.58
N ASN A 108 3.26 -19.29 18.81
CA ASN A 108 4.36 -20.23 18.62
C ASN A 108 3.87 -21.65 18.30
N LEU A 109 3.02 -21.74 17.28
CA LEU A 109 2.54 -23.00 16.72
C LEU A 109 3.54 -23.51 15.68
N ASP A 110 3.63 -24.82 15.50
CA ASP A 110 4.46 -25.41 14.44
C ASP A 110 3.82 -25.22 13.06
N ASP A 111 2.50 -25.47 12.97
CA ASP A 111 1.71 -25.26 11.77
C ASP A 111 0.24 -24.96 12.11
N LEU A 112 -0.41 -24.18 11.25
CA LEU A 112 -1.85 -23.93 11.27
C LEU A 112 -2.41 -24.43 9.93
N GLY A 113 -2.92 -25.66 9.95
CA GLY A 113 -3.48 -26.32 8.79
C GLY A 113 -4.81 -25.71 8.33
N GLU A 114 -5.69 -26.53 7.77
CA GLU A 114 -6.94 -26.00 7.20
C GLU A 114 -7.86 -25.40 8.28
N CYS A 115 -8.05 -24.09 8.21
CA CYS A 115 -9.01 -23.33 9.00
C CYS A 115 -10.29 -23.06 8.20
N ARG A 116 -11.44 -23.52 8.72
CA ARG A 116 -12.74 -23.36 8.07
C ARG A 116 -13.81 -22.87 9.05
N ASN A 117 -14.70 -22.01 8.55
CA ASN A 117 -15.97 -21.67 9.16
C ASN A 117 -17.06 -22.07 8.17
N GLY A 118 -17.67 -23.24 8.40
CA GLY A 118 -18.54 -23.89 7.40
C GLY A 118 -17.78 -24.17 6.10
N SER A 119 -18.24 -23.58 4.99
CA SER A 119 -17.60 -23.67 3.67
C SER A 119 -16.53 -22.62 3.42
N GLN A 120 -16.39 -21.62 4.30
CA GLN A 120 -15.45 -20.52 4.12
C GLN A 120 -14.08 -20.91 4.66
N LYS A 121 -13.01 -20.44 4.00
CA LYS A 121 -11.62 -20.54 4.48
C LYS A 121 -11.24 -19.29 5.25
N LEU A 122 -10.33 -19.45 6.22
CA LEU A 122 -9.80 -18.34 7.01
C LEU A 122 -9.27 -17.22 6.09
N PRO A 123 -9.70 -15.96 6.31
CA PRO A 123 -9.32 -14.87 5.45
C PRO A 123 -7.83 -14.55 5.61
N LYS A 124 -7.15 -14.31 4.48
CA LYS A 124 -5.70 -14.09 4.48
C LYS A 124 -5.28 -12.65 4.81
N SER A 125 -6.14 -11.67 4.52
CA SER A 125 -5.77 -10.24 4.49
C SER A 125 -6.75 -9.31 5.18
N ARG A 126 -7.88 -9.81 5.66
CA ARG A 126 -8.85 -9.04 6.45
C ARG A 126 -9.40 -9.88 7.58
N LEU A 127 -9.58 -9.29 8.75
CA LEU A 127 -10.29 -9.95 9.83
C LEU A 127 -11.78 -10.04 9.46
N LYS A 128 -12.35 -11.21 9.70
CA LYS A 128 -13.79 -11.44 9.55
C LYS A 128 -14.28 -12.11 10.82
N ASP A 129 -15.21 -11.45 11.48
CA ASP A 129 -15.80 -11.92 12.73
C ASP A 129 -16.38 -13.32 12.57
N GLY A 130 -16.14 -14.15 13.58
CA GLY A 130 -16.62 -15.52 13.64
C GLY A 130 -15.58 -16.51 14.16
N ASP A 131 -16.04 -17.76 14.28
CA ASP A 131 -15.27 -18.89 14.78
C ASP A 131 -14.76 -19.75 13.64
N TRP A 132 -13.45 -19.86 13.52
CA TRP A 132 -12.79 -20.68 12.50
C TRP A 132 -12.22 -21.92 13.16
N LYS A 133 -12.74 -23.09 12.80
CA LYS A 133 -12.21 -24.38 13.24
C LYS A 133 -10.97 -24.69 12.42
N CYS A 134 -9.83 -24.79 13.09
CA CYS A 134 -8.52 -25.02 12.53
C CYS A 134 -7.99 -26.36 12.98
N ILE A 135 -7.26 -27.01 12.10
CA ILE A 135 -6.53 -28.23 12.40
C ILE A 135 -5.06 -27.88 12.52
N THR A 136 -4.43 -28.25 13.64
CA THR A 136 -2.97 -28.14 13.81
C THR A 136 -2.36 -29.52 13.96
N TYR A 137 -1.11 -29.64 13.56
CA TYR A 137 -0.32 -30.84 13.81
C TYR A 137 0.72 -30.49 14.88
N THR A 138 0.62 -31.13 16.04
CA THR A 138 1.60 -31.03 17.11
C THR A 138 2.12 -32.44 17.37
N ASP A 139 3.43 -32.65 17.27
CA ASP A 139 4.05 -33.98 17.41
C ASP A 139 3.40 -35.07 16.53
N SER A 140 3.04 -34.71 15.29
CA SER A 140 2.30 -35.56 14.33
C SER A 140 0.89 -35.98 14.76
N GLN A 141 0.36 -35.43 15.86
CA GLN A 141 -1.04 -35.61 16.26
C GLN A 141 -1.89 -34.44 15.78
N ARG A 142 -3.05 -34.78 15.21
CA ARG A 142 -4.04 -33.82 14.74
C ARG A 142 -4.80 -33.24 15.94
N THR A 143 -4.63 -31.95 16.21
CA THR A 143 -5.34 -31.23 17.25
C THR A 143 -6.31 -30.22 16.64
N GLU A 144 -7.51 -30.13 17.20
CA GLU A 144 -8.50 -29.13 16.78
C GLU A 144 -8.40 -27.88 17.64
N LEU A 145 -8.25 -26.73 16.98
CA LEU A 145 -8.23 -25.41 17.57
C LEU A 145 -9.35 -24.55 16.99
N THR A 146 -9.84 -23.60 17.76
CA THR A 146 -10.80 -22.59 17.30
C THR A 146 -10.15 -21.22 17.34
N VAL A 147 -10.05 -20.57 16.18
CA VAL A 147 -9.69 -19.16 16.05
C VAL A 147 -10.97 -18.34 16.14
N HIS A 148 -11.15 -17.61 17.23
CA HIS A 148 -12.26 -16.68 17.41
C HIS A 148 -11.83 -15.28 17.00
N ILE A 149 -12.54 -14.66 16.07
CA ILE A 149 -12.28 -13.29 15.61
C ILE A 149 -13.47 -12.41 15.99
N LYS A 150 -13.16 -11.27 16.63
CA LYS A 150 -14.15 -10.24 16.97
C LYS A 150 -13.54 -8.84 16.81
N GLY A 151 -13.95 -8.12 15.77
CA GLY A 151 -13.34 -6.88 15.33
C GLY A 151 -11.84 -7.07 15.08
N ASN A 152 -11.01 -6.23 15.70
CA ASN A 152 -9.55 -6.31 15.59
C ASN A 152 -8.90 -7.31 16.55
N LYS A 153 -9.68 -8.14 17.26
CA LYS A 153 -9.17 -9.05 18.26
C LYS A 153 -9.28 -10.50 17.81
N VAL A 154 -8.19 -11.24 18.02
CA VAL A 154 -8.10 -12.67 17.69
C VAL A 154 -7.81 -13.47 18.96
N GLY A 155 -8.62 -14.49 19.22
CA GLY A 155 -8.39 -15.46 20.28
C GLY A 155 -8.18 -16.85 19.71
N LEU A 156 -7.32 -17.63 20.35
CA LEU A 156 -7.08 -19.02 20.00
C LEU A 156 -7.52 -19.89 21.16
N TYR A 157 -8.36 -20.89 20.90
CA TYR A 157 -8.98 -21.75 21.89
C TYR A 157 -8.79 -23.22 21.53
N LYS A 158 -8.57 -24.07 22.52
CA LYS A 158 -8.58 -25.52 22.37
C LYS A 158 -10.03 -26.04 22.29
N ALA A 159 -10.19 -27.30 21.89
CA ALA A 159 -11.49 -27.97 21.84
C ALA A 159 -12.23 -28.02 23.20
N ASP A 160 -11.48 -27.96 24.32
CA ASP A 160 -12.01 -27.87 25.69
C ASP A 160 -12.52 -26.46 26.06
N GLY A 161 -12.46 -25.49 25.13
CA GLY A 161 -12.84 -24.10 25.35
C GLY A 161 -11.78 -23.26 26.08
N LYS A 162 -10.64 -23.85 26.45
CA LYS A 162 -9.55 -23.13 27.13
C LYS A 162 -8.78 -22.26 26.13
N ALA A 163 -8.56 -21.00 26.49
CA ALA A 163 -7.75 -20.09 25.70
C ALA A 163 -6.28 -20.50 25.70
N LEU A 164 -5.66 -20.51 24.52
CA LEU A 164 -4.21 -20.63 24.38
C LEU A 164 -3.54 -19.30 24.71
N LEU A 165 -2.52 -19.38 25.56
CA LEU A 165 -1.67 -18.25 25.91
C LEU A 165 -0.75 -17.92 24.73
N ALA A 166 -0.60 -16.64 24.44
CA ALA A 166 0.34 -16.17 23.44
C ALA A 166 1.77 -16.42 23.91
N ALA A 167 2.67 -16.79 23.00
CA ALA A 167 4.06 -17.08 23.37
C ALA A 167 4.79 -15.86 23.96
N ASN A 168 4.37 -14.65 23.60
CA ASN A 168 4.91 -13.39 24.14
C ASN A 168 4.25 -12.94 25.46
N ARG A 169 3.30 -13.70 25.99
CA ARG A 169 2.76 -13.47 27.33
C ARG A 169 3.63 -14.25 28.31
N LYS A 170 4.86 -13.75 28.54
CA LYS A 170 5.57 -14.06 29.77
C LYS A 170 4.81 -13.36 30.89
N ASP A 171 4.39 -14.15 31.86
CA ASP A 171 3.81 -13.70 33.12
C ASP A 171 4.83 -12.83 33.89
#